data_AF-A0A3R9KXW4-F1
#
_entry.id   AF-A0A3R9KXW4-F1
#
_cell.length_a   1.000
_cell.length_b   1.000
_cell.length_c   1.000
_cell.angle_alpha   90.00
_cell.angle_beta   90.00
_cell.angle_gamma   90.00
#
_symmetry.space_group_name_H-M   'P 1'
#
loop_
_entity.id
_entity.type
_entity.pdbx_description
1 polymer ?
#
loop_
_entity_poly.entity_id
_entity_poly.type
_entity_poly.pdbx_seq_one_letter_code
_entity_poly.pdbx_strand_id
1 'polypeptide(L)' 'MSREIVHQFFEWAVTNDGLLYTGSYTNYFIPKDRLCEPNTDWVDQVGSKTFVIQEDFEKAYLASLEYHYPIK' A
#
# COMPACT_ATOMS: atom_id res chain seq x y z
N MET A 1 -5.42 1.11 -18.30
CA MET A 1 -6.14 1.98 -17.34
C MET A 1 -5.10 2.67 -16.48
N SER A 2 -5.22 3.99 -16.29
CA SER A 2 -4.31 4.76 -15.43
C SER A 2 -4.63 4.49 -13.96
N ARG A 3 -3.61 4.27 -13.13
CA ARG A 3 -3.75 4.16 -11.68
C ARG A 3 -3.96 5.56 -11.11
N GLU A 4 -5.16 5.86 -10.67
CA GLU A 4 -5.48 7.15 -10.07
C GLU A 4 -5.07 7.13 -8.60
N ILE A 5 -4.28 8.11 -8.16
CA ILE A 5 -3.88 8.26 -6.75
C ILE A 5 -5.03 8.90 -6.00
N VAL A 6 -5.50 8.23 -4.96
CA VAL A 6 -6.61 8.66 -4.09
C VAL A 6 -6.05 9.34 -2.84
N HIS A 7 -5.04 8.73 -2.21
CA HIS A 7 -4.34 9.28 -1.05
C HIS A 7 -2.85 9.03 -1.16
N GLN A 8 -2.05 9.90 -0.53
CA GLN A 8 -0.60 9.76 -0.49
C GLN A 8 -0.06 9.97 0.93
N PHE A 9 0.81 9.06 1.33
CA PHE A 9 1.51 8.99 2.59
C PHE A 9 3.00 8.87 2.29
N PHE A 10 3.67 10.02 2.20
CA PHE A 10 5.09 10.10 1.84
C PHE A 10 5.37 9.37 0.51
N GLU A 11 6.15 8.27 0.54
CA GLU A 11 6.49 7.45 -0.61
C GLU A 11 5.47 6.33 -0.91
N TRP A 12 4.30 6.35 -0.29
CA TRP A 12 3.24 5.38 -0.52
C TRP A 12 1.95 6.05 -0.98
N ALA A 13 1.38 5.59 -2.07
CA ALA A 13 0.15 6.09 -2.64
C ALA A 13 -0.92 4.99 -2.66
N VAL A 14 -2.07 5.29 -2.07
CA VAL A 14 -3.29 4.51 -2.26
C VAL A 14 -3.86 4.88 -3.62
N THR A 15 -4.10 3.88 -4.46
CA THR A 15 -4.67 4.04 -5.79
C THR A 15 -6.00 3.33 -5.90
N ASN A 16 -6.77 3.61 -6.96
CA ASN A 16 -8.00 2.87 -7.26
C ASN A 16 -7.81 1.35 -7.47
N ASP A 17 -6.57 0.89 -7.68
CA ASP A 17 -6.22 -0.50 -7.96
C ASP A 17 -5.36 -1.17 -6.89
N GLY A 18 -4.99 -0.48 -5.81
CA GLY A 18 -4.16 -1.02 -4.73
C GLY A 18 -3.18 0.00 -4.15
N LEU A 19 -2.08 -0.49 -3.57
CA LEU A 19 -1.07 0.32 -2.91
C LEU A 19 0.22 0.39 -3.73
N LEU A 20 0.70 1.60 -4.02
CA LEU A 20 1.85 1.88 -4.87
C LEU A 20 2.96 2.56 -4.07
N TYR A 21 4.19 2.07 -4.19
CA TYR A 21 5.37 2.82 -3.78
C TYR A 21 5.72 3.85 -4.85
N THR A 22 5.80 5.12 -4.46
CA THR A 22 6.08 6.27 -5.34
C THR A 22 7.48 6.83 -5.15
N GLY A 23 8.30 6.23 -4.28
CA GLY A 23 9.70 6.61 -4.13
C GLY A 23 10.54 6.24 -5.36
N SER A 24 11.73 6.83 -5.47
CA SER A 24 12.60 6.66 -6.63
C SER A 24 13.43 5.37 -6.62
N TYR A 25 13.44 4.65 -5.49
CA TYR A 25 14.32 3.51 -5.28
C TYR A 25 13.93 2.27 -6.10
N THR A 26 12.63 1.97 -6.19
CA THR A 26 12.12 0.77 -6.87
C THR A 26 10.69 0.96 -7.36
N ASN A 27 10.23 0.11 -8.27
CA ASN A 27 8.81 0.01 -8.59
C ASN A 27 8.20 -1.13 -7.75
N TYR A 28 7.32 -0.78 -6.80
CA TYR A 28 6.66 -1.74 -5.93
C TYR A 28 5.16 -1.46 -5.87
N PHE A 29 4.34 -2.49 -6.11
CA PHE A 29 2.89 -2.36 -6.16
C PHE A 29 2.22 -3.60 -5.56
N ILE A 30 1.26 -3.36 -4.66
CA ILE A 30 0.39 -4.38 -4.08
C ILE A 30 -1.01 -4.17 -4.68
N PRO A 31 -1.48 -5.06 -5.57
CA PRO A 31 -2.84 -5.00 -6.08
C PRO A 31 -3.87 -5.10 -4.96
N LYS A 32 -5.01 -4.41 -5.09
CA LYS A 32 -6.09 -4.42 -4.08
C LYS A 32 -6.51 -5.83 -3.69
N ASP A 33 -6.63 -6.73 -4.67
CA ASP A 33 -7.03 -8.13 -4.49
C ASP A 33 -6.06 -8.94 -3.61
N ARG A 34 -4.82 -8.45 -3.44
CA ARG A 34 -3.79 -9.07 -2.60
C ARG A 34 -3.64 -8.42 -1.23
N LEU A 35 -4.26 -7.26 -0.98
CA LEU A 35 -4.15 -6.58 0.31
C LEU A 35 -4.64 -7.49 1.45
N CYS A 36 -5.69 -8.29 1.21
CA CYS A 36 -6.24 -9.23 2.17
C CYS A 36 -5.78 -10.68 1.93
N GLU A 37 -4.62 -10.88 1.30
CA GLU A 37 -4.11 -12.22 0.98
C GLU A 37 -3.93 -13.05 2.27
N PRO A 38 -4.57 -14.24 2.38
CA PRO A 38 -4.46 -15.07 3.57
C PRO A 38 -3.00 -15.41 3.88
N ASN A 39 -2.63 -15.37 5.17
CA ASN A 39 -1.27 -15.64 5.65
C ASN A 39 -0.19 -14.66 5.18
N THR A 40 -0.58 -13.46 4.72
CA THR A 40 0.36 -12.40 4.37
C THR A 40 0.26 -11.26 5.39
N ASP A 41 1.33 -11.06 6.15
CA ASP A 41 1.52 -9.84 6.94
C ASP A 41 2.28 -8.82 6.09
N TRP A 42 1.53 -7.96 5.40
CA TRP A 42 2.14 -6.94 4.54
C TRP A 42 2.95 -5.91 5.34
N VAL A 43 2.55 -5.59 6.57
CA VAL A 43 3.26 -4.63 7.41
C VAL A 43 4.63 -5.16 7.78
N ASP A 44 4.74 -6.43 8.15
CA ASP A 44 6.04 -7.07 8.41
C ASP A 44 6.87 -7.24 7.12
N GLN A 45 6.28 -7.79 6.05
CA GLN A 45 7.01 -8.10 4.81
C GLN A 45 7.53 -6.86 4.06
N VAL A 46 6.79 -5.75 4.13
CA VAL A 46 7.15 -4.50 3.44
C VAL A 46 7.84 -3.54 4.39
N GLY A 47 7.39 -3.45 5.64
CA GLY A 47 8.02 -2.61 6.67
C GLY A 47 9.45 -3.02 6.99
N SER A 48 9.81 -4.30 6.82
CA SER A 48 11.20 -4.78 6.99
C SER A 48 12.16 -4.41 5.85
N LYS A 49 11.67 -3.81 4.75
CA LYS A 49 12.52 -3.44 3.61
C LYS A 49 13.30 -2.16 3.91
N THR A 50 14.56 -2.13 3.48
CA THR A 50 15.49 -1.02 3.78
C THR A 50 15.08 0.35 3.22
N PHE A 51 14.24 0.37 2.18
CA PHE A 51 13.74 1.59 1.55
C PHE A 51 12.37 2.02 2.09
N VAL A 52 11.84 1.34 3.10
CA VAL A 52 10.50 1.55 3.63
C VAL A 52 10.60 2.14 5.03
N ILE A 53 9.94 3.27 5.23
CA ILE A 53 9.59 3.75 6.57
C ILE A 53 8.33 2.99 6.98
N GLN A 54 8.46 2.08 7.94
CA GLN A 54 7.38 1.16 8.33
C GLN A 54 6.10 1.91 8.74
N GLU A 55 6.22 3.00 9.50
CA GLU A 55 5.07 3.79 9.94
C GLU A 55 4.28 4.40 8.76
N ASP A 56 4.98 4.88 7.73
CA ASP A 56 4.35 5.45 6.54
C ASP A 56 3.66 4.36 5.71
N PHE A 57 4.30 3.20 5.58
CA PHE A 57 3.70 2.05 4.92
C PHE A 57 2.44 1.58 5.65
N GLU A 58 2.49 1.43 6.97
CA GLU A 58 1.36 0.95 7.78
C GLU A 58 0.16 1.89 7.66
N LYS A 59 0.37 3.21 7.75
CA LYS A 59 -0.69 4.20 7.52
C LYS A 59 -1.30 4.08 6.12
N ALA A 60 -0.46 3.95 5.10
CA ALA A 60 -0.93 3.82 3.72
C ALA A 60 -1.68 2.50 3.49
N TYR A 61 -1.22 1.42 4.09
CA TYR A 61 -1.83 0.10 4.03
C TYR A 61 -3.22 0.09 4.69
N LEU A 62 -3.33 0.63 5.91
CA LEU A 62 -4.62 0.78 6.60
C LEU A 62 -5.60 1.64 5.80
N ALA A 63 -5.14 2.78 5.25
CA ALA A 63 -5.96 3.62 4.39
C ALA A 63 -6.39 2.91 3.09
N SER A 64 -5.52 2.07 2.52
CA SER A 64 -5.84 1.25 1.35
C SER A 64 -6.88 0.18 1.66
N LEU A 65 -6.78 -0.47 2.83
CA LEU A 65 -7.80 -1.42 3.31
C LEU A 65 -9.16 -0.74 3.50
N GLU A 66 -9.19 0.43 4.16
CA GLU A 66 -10.44 1.18 4.35
C GLU A 66 -11.08 1.60 3.03
N TYR A 67 -10.26 2.04 2.07
CA TYR A 67 -10.74 2.47 0.75
C TYR A 67 -11.28 1.30 -0.10
N HIS A 68 -10.59 0.16 -0.13
CA HIS A 68 -10.97 -0.99 -0.96
C HIS A 68 -11.96 -1.95 -0.30
N TYR A 69 -11.97 -2.01 1.03
CA TYR A 69 -12.79 -2.92 1.83
C TYR A 69 -13.51 -2.18 2.97
N PRO A 70 -14.35 -1.17 2.66
CA PRO A 70 -15.07 -0.42 3.68
C PRO A 70 -16.02 -1.36 4.43
N ILE A 71 -15.93 -1.37 5.77
CA ILE A 71 -16.88 -2.07 6.63
C ILE A 71 -18.21 -1.33 6.51
N LYS A 72 -19.25 -2.02 6.03
CA LYS A 72 -20.62 -1.51 5.95
C LYS A 72 -21.33 -1.55 7.31
#